data_AF-A0A969N1K0-F1
#
_entry.id   AF-A0A969N1K0-F1
#
_cell.length_a   1.000
_cell.length_b   1.000
_cell.length_c   1.000
_cell.angle_alpha   90.00
_cell.angle_beta   90.00
_cell.angle_gamma   90.00
#
_symmetry.space_group_name_H-M   'P 1'
#
loop_
_entity.id
_entity.type
_entity.pdbx_description
1 polymer ?
#
loop_
_entity_poly.entity_id
_entity_poly.type
_entity_poly.pdbx_seq_one_letter_code
_entity_poly.pdbx_strand_id
1 'polypeptide(L)'
;MSNPLPFDIERLSFDSFERNPARDVVCLAPIRTMIRREEEITLVRRVRKVEEIDAGVACPTNTRIVTPGGSTDPEDPQPSGSGEFNVYADAGVNIIQEYSHPINGRKDLSRRDFLGILQSRNLLPCIPPNTLSQPVKVELRIDGKWTYGPKESDENRFDLEVGAEGNRQMIPKECGEGDLLFPDLPPAALVAFKIADYGEYSYIGHGSQLNGATLTLQPDEKIYFICNDEPGFYFDNKSHLTVNWRILGFAQ
;
A
#
# COMPACT_ATOMS: atom_id res chain seq x y z
N MET A 1 -44.86 -3.22 7.94
CA MET A 1 -45.54 -3.89 6.81
C MET A 1 -44.67 -3.63 5.60
N SER A 2 -43.94 -4.64 5.13
CA SER A 2 -42.92 -4.48 4.08
C SER A 2 -43.60 -4.30 2.72
N ASN A 3 -43.38 -3.15 2.07
CA ASN A 3 -43.77 -2.97 0.68
C ASN A 3 -42.92 -3.91 -0.21
N PRO A 4 -43.53 -4.72 -1.09
CA PRO A 4 -42.78 -5.52 -2.04
C PRO A 4 -42.05 -4.57 -3.01
N LEU A 5 -40.78 -4.87 -3.28
CA LEU A 5 -39.97 -4.13 -4.25
C LEU A 5 -40.69 -4.16 -5.62
N PRO A 6 -40.81 -3.01 -6.32
CA PRO A 6 -41.41 -3.01 -7.63
C PRO A 6 -40.55 -3.82 -8.60
N PHE A 7 -41.19 -4.72 -9.36
CA PHE A 7 -40.57 -5.59 -10.37
C PHE A 7 -40.04 -4.84 -11.60
N ASP A 8 -40.27 -3.52 -11.68
CA ASP A 8 -39.89 -2.67 -12.79
C ASP A 8 -38.71 -1.79 -12.41
N ILE A 9 -37.53 -2.12 -12.95
CA ILE A 9 -36.25 -1.46 -12.64
C ILE A 9 -36.27 0.03 -13.03
N GLU A 10 -37.02 0.42 -14.07
CA GLU A 10 -37.10 1.82 -14.50
C GLU A 10 -37.93 2.70 -13.57
N ARG A 11 -38.62 2.08 -12.59
CA ARG A 11 -39.41 2.78 -11.57
C ARG A 11 -38.75 2.80 -10.20
N LEU A 12 -37.56 2.22 -10.05
CA LEU A 12 -36.78 2.31 -8.82
C LEU A 12 -36.21 3.74 -8.68
N SER A 13 -36.66 4.45 -7.65
CA SER A 13 -36.02 5.70 -7.21
C SER A 13 -35.34 5.48 -5.86
N PHE A 14 -34.41 6.36 -5.49
CA PHE A 14 -33.72 6.29 -4.20
C PHE A 14 -34.70 6.35 -3.01
N ASP A 15 -35.87 6.99 -3.19
CA ASP A 15 -36.93 7.07 -2.18
C ASP A 15 -37.81 5.81 -2.12
N SER A 16 -37.57 4.82 -2.98
CA SER A 16 -38.30 3.54 -2.99
C SER A 16 -37.84 2.56 -1.91
N PHE A 17 -36.78 2.89 -1.16
CA PHE A 17 -36.22 2.07 -0.09
C PHE A 17 -36.47 2.72 1.27
N GLU A 18 -36.86 1.92 2.27
CA GLU A 18 -36.95 2.38 3.65
C GLU A 18 -35.54 2.74 4.16
N ARG A 19 -35.34 4.00 4.56
CA ARG A 19 -34.08 4.47 5.13
C ARG A 19 -33.92 3.94 6.54
N ASN A 20 -32.81 3.26 6.82
CA ASN A 20 -32.45 2.80 8.15
C ASN A 20 -31.03 3.27 8.48
N PRO A 21 -30.86 4.24 9.40
CA PRO A 21 -29.55 4.78 9.78
C PRO A 21 -28.53 3.73 10.26
N ALA A 22 -29.00 2.56 10.74
CA ALA A 22 -28.14 1.46 11.17
C ALA A 22 -27.68 0.52 10.04
N ARG A 23 -28.21 0.67 8.83
CA ARG A 23 -27.92 -0.17 7.65
C ARG A 23 -27.58 0.63 6.39
N ASP A 24 -27.92 1.91 6.35
CA ASP A 24 -27.65 2.80 5.22
C ASP A 24 -26.14 3.11 5.17
N VAL A 25 -25.49 2.74 4.06
CA VAL A 25 -24.09 3.10 3.80
C VAL A 25 -24.07 4.46 3.09
N VAL A 26 -23.54 5.48 3.76
CA VAL A 26 -23.34 6.82 3.16
C VAL A 26 -21.96 6.85 2.49
N CYS A 27 -21.94 6.80 1.16
CA CYS A 27 -20.72 7.02 0.39
C CYS A 27 -20.48 8.53 0.22
N LEU A 28 -19.56 9.10 1.00
CA LEU A 28 -19.07 10.46 0.81
C LEU A 28 -17.93 10.45 -0.20
N ALA A 29 -18.21 10.82 -1.46
CA ALA A 29 -17.17 11.07 -2.45
C ALA A 29 -16.72 12.55 -2.32
N PRO A 30 -15.44 12.83 -2.05
CA PRO A 30 -14.95 14.21 -2.02
C PRO A 30 -14.91 14.78 -3.45
N ILE A 31 -15.83 15.68 -3.75
CA ILE A 31 -15.74 16.50 -4.98
C ILE A 31 -14.64 17.54 -4.75
N ARG A 32 -13.53 17.43 -5.48
CA ARG A 32 -12.53 18.51 -5.57
C ARG A 32 -13.07 19.60 -6.50
N THR A 33 -13.93 20.48 -6.01
CA THR A 33 -14.32 21.69 -6.75
C THR A 33 -13.30 22.78 -6.48
N MET A 34 -12.43 23.07 -7.45
CA MET A 34 -11.72 24.36 -7.48
C MET A 34 -12.73 25.44 -7.83
N ILE A 35 -13.08 26.29 -6.88
CA ILE A 35 -13.91 27.47 -7.12
C ILE A 35 -12.98 28.64 -7.47
N ARG A 36 -12.94 29.04 -8.75
CA ARG A 36 -12.58 30.41 -9.13
C ARG A 36 -13.88 31.22 -9.24
N ARG A 37 -14.00 32.25 -8.39
CA ARG A 37 -14.94 33.39 -8.54
C ARG A 37 -14.67 34.05 -9.90
N GLU A 38 -15.60 34.50 -10.74
CA GLU A 38 -17.05 34.77 -10.71
C GLU A 38 -17.57 34.44 -12.12
N GLU A 39 -18.67 33.70 -12.25
CA GLU A 39 -19.70 33.89 -13.30
C GLU A 39 -20.80 32.82 -13.15
N GLU A 40 -22.04 33.26 -13.33
CA GLU A 40 -23.29 32.55 -13.13
C GLU A 40 -23.42 31.35 -14.10
N ILE A 41 -23.59 30.13 -13.57
CA ILE A 41 -23.76 28.93 -14.40
C ILE A 41 -25.23 28.48 -14.39
N THR A 42 -25.94 28.83 -15.45
CA THR A 42 -27.23 28.23 -15.83
C THR A 42 -26.97 26.79 -16.28
N LEU A 43 -27.39 25.81 -15.48
CA LEU A 43 -27.29 24.38 -15.77
C LEU A 43 -28.21 23.97 -16.93
N VAL A 44 -27.70 24.03 -18.17
CA VAL A 44 -28.35 23.37 -19.32
C VAL A 44 -27.72 21.98 -19.50
N ARG A 45 -28.47 20.97 -19.06
CA ARG A 45 -28.10 19.56 -19.16
C ARG A 45 -28.11 19.11 -20.62
N ARG A 46 -26.94 19.00 -21.24
CA ARG A 46 -26.73 18.15 -22.43
C ARG A 46 -25.25 17.79 -22.58
N VAL A 47 -24.85 16.61 -22.11
CA VAL A 47 -23.56 16.01 -22.47
C VAL A 47 -23.81 14.61 -22.99
N ARG A 48 -23.72 14.48 -24.32
CA ARG A 48 -23.26 13.27 -25.00
C ARG A 48 -21.74 13.27 -24.88
N LYS A 49 -21.19 12.31 -24.15
CA LYS A 49 -19.95 11.54 -24.41
C LYS A 49 -19.63 10.81 -23.12
N VAL A 50 -19.76 9.49 -23.14
CA VAL A 50 -19.24 8.62 -22.09
C VAL A 50 -17.73 8.57 -22.32
N GLU A 51 -16.97 9.23 -21.45
CA GLU A 51 -15.56 8.89 -21.28
C GLU A 51 -15.49 7.90 -20.12
N GLU A 52 -15.02 6.69 -20.40
CA GLU A 52 -14.66 5.72 -19.38
C GLU A 52 -13.55 6.35 -18.53
N ILE A 53 -13.90 6.76 -17.32
CA ILE A 53 -12.92 7.12 -16.31
C ILE A 53 -12.40 5.80 -15.77
N ASP A 54 -11.25 5.36 -16.28
CA ASP A 54 -10.50 4.23 -15.74
C ASP A 54 -10.03 4.61 -14.32
N ALA A 55 -10.84 4.22 -13.33
CA ALA A 55 -10.50 4.37 -11.92
C ALA A 55 -9.46 3.30 -11.57
N GLY A 56 -8.21 3.53 -12.01
CA GLY A 56 -7.07 2.69 -11.63
C GLY A 56 -7.01 2.54 -10.11
N VAL A 57 -6.75 1.31 -9.66
CA VAL A 57 -6.70 0.92 -8.25
C VAL A 57 -5.70 1.83 -7.51
N ALA A 58 -6.21 2.74 -6.68
CA ALA A 58 -5.42 3.77 -6.02
C ALA A 58 -4.29 3.17 -5.16
N CYS A 59 -3.04 3.47 -5.49
CA CYS A 59 -1.89 3.23 -4.60
C CYS A 59 -1.95 4.21 -3.40
N PRO A 60 -1.28 3.91 -2.27
CA PRO A 60 -1.25 4.81 -1.12
C PRO A 60 -0.76 6.21 -1.52
N THR A 61 -1.28 7.25 -0.86
CA THR A 61 -1.09 8.68 -1.18
C THR A 61 0.38 9.14 -1.26
N ASN A 62 1.32 8.33 -0.76
CA ASN A 62 2.76 8.61 -0.76
C ASN A 62 3.53 8.04 -1.96
N THR A 63 2.82 7.44 -2.94
CA THR A 63 3.45 6.91 -4.16
C THR A 63 3.50 7.99 -5.23
N ARG A 64 4.70 8.45 -5.59
CA ARG A 64 4.89 9.27 -6.80
C ARG A 64 5.12 8.34 -7.99
N ILE A 65 4.06 8.12 -8.75
CA ILE A 65 4.15 7.45 -10.05
C ILE A 65 4.63 8.50 -11.06
N VAL A 66 5.78 8.27 -11.68
CA VAL A 66 6.16 9.00 -12.89
C VAL A 66 5.60 8.18 -14.06
N THR A 67 4.57 8.73 -14.69
CA THR A 67 3.71 8.11 -15.71
C THR A 67 4.50 7.33 -16.79
N PRO A 68 3.95 6.22 -17.34
CA PRO A 68 4.58 5.50 -18.44
C PRO A 68 4.67 6.40 -19.67
N GLY A 69 5.89 6.66 -20.14
CA GLY A 69 6.11 7.17 -21.48
C GLY A 69 6.13 6.00 -22.44
N GLY A 70 4.97 5.57 -22.94
CA GLY A 70 4.95 4.72 -24.13
C GLY A 70 5.49 5.55 -25.31
N SER A 71 6.62 5.15 -25.90
CA SER A 71 6.96 5.69 -27.22
C SER A 71 5.90 5.21 -28.21
N THR A 72 5.39 6.13 -29.02
CA THR A 72 4.49 5.80 -30.14
C THR A 72 5.27 5.29 -31.36
N ASP A 73 6.51 4.84 -31.18
CA ASP A 73 7.32 4.30 -32.26
C ASP A 73 6.80 2.89 -32.63
N PRO A 74 6.30 2.67 -33.87
CA PRO A 74 5.59 1.44 -34.23
C PRO A 74 6.46 0.18 -34.33
N GLU A 75 7.78 0.28 -34.16
CA GLU A 75 8.69 -0.85 -34.42
C GLU A 75 9.13 -1.63 -33.18
N ASP A 76 9.05 -1.09 -31.95
CA ASP A 76 9.25 -1.85 -30.71
C ASP A 76 8.86 -1.02 -29.47
N PRO A 77 7.60 -1.10 -28.97
CA PRO A 77 7.22 -0.36 -27.77
C PRO A 77 7.89 -1.01 -26.54
N GLN A 78 9.08 -0.52 -26.18
CA GLN A 78 9.72 -0.90 -24.92
C GLN A 78 8.89 -0.36 -23.75
N PRO A 79 8.54 -1.20 -22.76
CA PRO A 79 7.80 -0.73 -21.60
C PRO A 79 8.73 0.17 -20.78
N SER A 80 8.26 1.37 -20.47
CA SER A 80 8.98 2.34 -19.65
C SER A 80 8.10 2.76 -18.47
N GLY A 81 8.73 2.99 -17.33
CA GLY A 81 8.05 3.42 -16.12
C GLY A 81 9.02 3.45 -14.94
N SER A 82 8.85 4.42 -14.07
CA SER A 82 9.61 4.51 -12.83
C SER A 82 8.79 5.18 -11.75
N GLY A 83 9.19 5.00 -10.51
CA GLY A 83 8.53 5.64 -9.39
C GLY A 83 9.37 5.60 -8.14
N GLU A 84 8.88 6.35 -7.17
CA GLU A 84 9.47 6.47 -5.85
C GLU A 84 8.36 6.46 -4.81
N PHE A 85 8.58 5.75 -3.70
CA PHE A 85 7.71 5.81 -2.53
C PHE A 85 8.52 5.58 -1.26
N ASN A 86 7.99 6.11 -0.15
CA ASN A 86 8.54 5.89 1.17
C ASN A 86 7.89 4.67 1.83
N VAL A 87 8.72 3.82 2.41
CA VAL A 87 8.31 2.77 3.34
C VAL A 87 8.59 3.30 4.73
N TYR A 88 7.54 3.65 5.46
CA TYR A 88 7.69 4.14 6.82
C TYR A 88 7.92 2.98 7.78
N ALA A 89 8.83 3.19 8.73
CA ALA A 89 9.18 2.17 9.73
C ALA A 89 7.99 1.80 10.61
N ASP A 90 7.05 2.74 10.79
CA ASP A 90 5.81 2.56 11.52
C ASP A 90 4.67 1.95 10.68
N ALA A 91 4.93 1.47 9.46
CA ALA A 91 3.90 0.91 8.57
C ALA A 91 2.65 1.81 8.36
N GLY A 92 2.76 3.11 8.61
CA GLY A 92 1.65 4.06 8.56
C GLY A 92 0.64 3.95 9.72
N VAL A 93 0.90 3.17 10.78
CA VAL A 93 -0.04 3.06 11.92
C VAL A 93 -0.16 4.35 12.72
N ASN A 94 0.88 5.19 12.79
CA ASN A 94 0.82 6.48 13.49
C ASN A 94 -0.09 7.52 12.81
N ILE A 95 -0.44 7.32 11.53
CA ILE A 95 -1.34 8.22 10.79
C ILE A 95 -2.79 8.08 11.29
N ILE A 96 -3.11 6.99 11.98
CA ILE A 96 -4.48 6.66 12.37
C ILE A 96 -4.68 6.90 13.87
N GLN A 97 -4.94 8.16 14.24
CA GLN A 97 -5.25 8.57 15.63
C GLN A 97 -6.44 7.81 16.26
N GLU A 98 -7.32 7.21 15.45
CA GLU A 98 -8.45 6.38 15.90
C GLU A 98 -8.07 5.03 16.53
N TYR A 99 -6.78 4.63 16.50
CA TYR A 99 -6.32 3.35 17.05
C TYR A 99 -5.44 3.53 18.27
N SER A 100 -5.74 4.53 19.09
CA SER A 100 -5.14 4.66 20.41
C SER A 100 -5.25 3.33 21.20
N HIS A 101 -6.32 2.54 21.06
CA HIS A 101 -6.43 1.13 21.51
C HIS A 101 -7.41 0.40 20.54
N PRO A 102 -7.08 -0.65 19.72
CA PRO A 102 -6.41 -1.89 20.16
C PRO A 102 -5.53 -2.62 19.09
N ILE A 103 -5.02 -1.97 18.03
CA ILE A 103 -3.92 -2.58 17.23
C ILE A 103 -2.61 -2.43 18.00
N ASN A 104 -2.45 -1.28 18.67
CA ASN A 104 -1.27 -0.86 19.42
C ASN A 104 -1.15 -1.52 20.82
N GLY A 105 -1.29 -2.84 20.90
CA GLY A 105 -1.20 -3.57 22.17
C GLY A 105 -1.96 -4.90 22.23
N ARG A 106 -2.61 -5.33 21.14
CA ARG A 106 -3.05 -6.72 21.03
C ARG A 106 -1.84 -7.58 20.70
N LYS A 107 -1.24 -8.16 21.73
CA LYS A 107 -0.24 -9.24 21.61
C LYS A 107 -0.73 -10.46 20.81
N ASP A 108 -2.04 -10.53 20.52
CA ASP A 108 -2.68 -11.68 19.89
C ASP A 108 -3.07 -11.45 18.41
N LEU A 109 -2.61 -10.37 17.76
CA LEU A 109 -2.83 -10.18 16.33
C LEU A 109 -1.98 -11.18 15.54
N SER A 110 -2.64 -12.08 14.80
CA SER A 110 -1.92 -12.96 13.90
C SER A 110 -1.22 -12.14 12.80
N ARG A 111 -0.07 -12.63 12.31
CA ARG A 111 0.67 -12.03 11.19
C ARG A 111 -0.22 -11.78 9.97
N ARG A 112 -1.09 -12.77 9.68
CA ARG A 112 -2.08 -12.70 8.60
C ARG A 112 -3.06 -11.55 8.83
N ASP A 113 -3.68 -11.48 10.01
CA ASP A 113 -4.67 -10.43 10.29
C ASP A 113 -4.03 -9.03 10.26
N PHE A 114 -2.81 -8.89 10.80
CA PHE A 114 -2.09 -7.63 10.77
C PHE A 114 -1.87 -7.15 9.32
N LEU A 115 -1.31 -8.01 8.46
CA LEU A 115 -1.11 -7.69 7.04
C LEU A 115 -2.44 -7.43 6.31
N GLY A 116 -3.48 -8.21 6.59
CA GLY A 116 -4.81 -8.03 5.99
C GLY A 116 -5.44 -6.69 6.37
N ILE A 117 -5.29 -6.25 7.62
CA ILE A 117 -5.73 -4.92 8.06
C ILE A 117 -4.97 -3.84 7.31
N LEU A 118 -3.63 -3.90 7.27
CA LEU A 118 -2.81 -2.90 6.57
C LEU A 118 -3.15 -2.83 5.07
N GLN A 119 -3.37 -4.00 4.44
CA GLN A 119 -3.77 -4.10 3.03
C GLN A 119 -5.15 -3.48 2.79
N SER A 120 -6.17 -3.87 3.57
CA SER A 120 -7.56 -3.40 3.42
C SER A 120 -7.70 -1.88 3.58
N ARG A 121 -6.73 -1.25 4.27
CA ARG A 121 -6.67 0.19 4.51
C ARG A 121 -5.72 0.93 3.58
N ASN A 122 -5.11 0.23 2.63
CA ASN A 122 -4.16 0.81 1.69
C ASN A 122 -2.96 1.49 2.40
N LEU A 123 -2.49 0.89 3.49
CA LEU A 123 -1.34 1.39 4.27
C LEU A 123 -0.01 0.79 3.80
N LEU A 124 -0.06 -0.37 3.13
CA LEU A 124 1.13 -1.03 2.63
C LEU A 124 1.66 -0.31 1.38
N PRO A 125 2.88 0.27 1.44
CA PRO A 125 3.53 0.80 0.25
C PRO A 125 3.82 -0.34 -0.74
N CYS A 126 3.63 -0.06 -2.03
CA CYS A 126 3.82 -1.05 -3.07
C CYS A 126 4.31 -0.44 -4.39
N ILE A 127 4.93 -1.28 -5.21
CA ILE A 127 5.03 -1.02 -6.65
C ILE A 127 3.61 -1.15 -7.21
N PRO A 128 3.12 -0.16 -7.98
CA PRO A 128 1.81 -0.23 -8.62
C PRO A 128 1.65 -1.48 -9.50
N PRO A 129 0.40 -1.93 -9.75
CA PRO A 129 0.14 -3.01 -10.68
C PRO A 129 0.81 -2.81 -12.03
N ASN A 130 1.35 -3.89 -12.59
CA ASN A 130 1.71 -3.90 -14.00
C ASN A 130 0.43 -3.86 -14.85
N THR A 131 0.13 -2.71 -15.45
CA THR A 131 -1.04 -2.52 -16.31
C THR A 131 -0.85 -3.06 -17.73
N LEU A 132 0.33 -3.60 -18.05
CA LEU A 132 0.62 -4.22 -19.34
C LEU A 132 0.18 -5.69 -19.32
N SER A 133 -0.20 -6.19 -20.49
CA SER A 133 -0.62 -7.59 -20.67
C SER A 133 0.53 -8.61 -20.62
N GLN A 134 1.78 -8.15 -20.51
CA GLN A 134 2.97 -8.98 -20.48
C GLN A 134 3.79 -8.71 -19.22
N PRO A 135 4.51 -9.72 -18.68
CA PRO A 135 5.36 -9.53 -17.52
C PRO A 135 6.52 -8.57 -17.82
N VAL A 136 6.90 -7.76 -16.83
CA VAL A 136 8.02 -6.81 -16.94
C VAL A 136 9.11 -7.09 -15.93
N LYS A 137 10.35 -6.71 -16.26
CA LYS A 137 11.47 -6.68 -15.32
C LYS A 137 11.54 -5.32 -14.65
N VAL A 138 11.61 -5.31 -13.33
CA VAL A 138 11.69 -4.11 -12.50
C VAL A 138 12.99 -4.15 -11.68
N GLU A 139 13.78 -3.09 -11.75
CA GLU A 139 14.95 -2.89 -10.88
C GLU A 139 14.56 -2.04 -9.67
N LEU A 140 15.08 -2.40 -8.50
CA LEU A 140 14.91 -1.64 -7.26
C LEU A 140 16.21 -0.96 -6.82
N ARG A 141 16.07 0.22 -6.20
CA ARG A 141 17.11 0.91 -5.43
C ARG A 141 16.54 1.39 -4.12
N ILE A 142 17.25 1.14 -3.03
CA ILE A 142 16.76 1.42 -1.68
C ILE A 142 17.76 2.30 -0.96
N ASP A 143 17.27 3.41 -0.43
CA ASP A 143 18.05 4.41 0.30
C ASP A 143 17.37 4.75 1.64
N GLY A 144 18.14 5.39 2.52
CA GLY A 144 17.64 5.87 3.81
C GLY A 144 17.98 4.97 5.00
N LYS A 145 17.45 5.36 6.17
CA LYS A 145 17.59 4.65 7.44
C LYS A 145 16.37 4.86 8.32
N TRP A 146 16.11 3.88 9.18
CA TRP A 146 15.07 3.94 10.21
C TRP A 146 15.47 3.29 11.53
N THR A 147 14.63 3.45 12.55
CA THR A 147 14.72 2.76 13.85
C THR A 147 13.42 2.01 14.12
N TYR A 148 13.46 1.00 14.97
CA TYR A 148 12.31 0.16 15.31
C TYR A 148 12.11 0.07 16.83
N GLY A 149 11.89 1.22 17.44
CA GLY A 149 11.64 1.30 18.87
C GLY A 149 12.60 2.22 19.63
N PRO A 150 12.39 2.35 20.95
CA PRO A 150 13.11 3.27 21.82
C PRO A 150 14.45 2.70 22.27
N LYS A 151 15.35 3.58 22.71
CA LYS A 151 16.55 3.14 23.43
C LYS A 151 16.15 2.63 24.80
N GLU A 152 16.25 1.33 25.04
CA GLU A 152 15.99 0.74 26.36
C GLU A 152 17.27 0.65 27.21
N SER A 153 18.37 0.20 26.60
CA SER A 153 19.68 0.06 27.26
C SER A 153 20.80 0.07 26.22
N ASP A 154 22.07 -0.02 26.67
CA ASP A 154 23.19 -0.16 25.73
C ASP A 154 23.25 -1.55 25.08
N GLU A 155 22.60 -2.55 25.68
CA GLU A 155 22.48 -3.93 25.16
C GLU A 155 21.24 -4.08 24.25
N ASN A 156 20.14 -3.37 24.53
CA ASN A 156 18.91 -3.34 23.73
C ASN A 156 18.87 -2.09 22.83
N ARG A 157 19.55 -2.17 21.69
CA ARG A 157 19.74 -1.07 20.75
C ARG A 157 18.65 -0.99 19.66
N PHE A 158 17.38 -0.95 20.06
CA PHE A 158 16.24 -0.77 19.14
C PHE A 158 16.24 0.60 18.45
N ASP A 159 16.88 1.59 19.09
CA ASP A 159 17.10 2.94 18.59
C ASP A 159 18.17 3.05 17.51
N LEU A 160 18.84 1.94 17.15
CA LEU A 160 19.91 1.98 16.15
C LEU A 160 19.34 2.31 14.77
N GLU A 161 19.84 3.38 14.16
CA GLU A 161 19.52 3.70 12.76
C GLU A 161 20.13 2.67 11.82
N VAL A 162 19.27 1.89 11.17
CA VAL A 162 19.64 0.82 10.25
C VAL A 162 19.05 1.07 8.86
N GLY A 163 19.76 0.59 7.84
CA GLY A 163 19.24 0.56 6.47
C GLY A 163 18.37 -0.67 6.22
N ALA A 164 18.14 -1.00 4.94
CA ALA A 164 17.29 -2.11 4.51
C ALA A 164 17.65 -3.48 5.11
N GLU A 165 18.91 -3.68 5.53
CA GLU A 165 19.40 -4.90 6.18
C GLU A 165 18.76 -5.19 7.54
N GLY A 166 18.20 -4.18 8.20
CA GLY A 166 17.74 -4.28 9.57
C GLY A 166 18.87 -4.33 10.60
N ASN A 167 18.47 -4.52 11.86
CA ASN A 167 19.35 -4.54 13.01
C ASN A 167 19.86 -5.96 13.29
N ARG A 168 20.98 -6.28 12.64
CA ARG A 168 21.67 -7.57 12.78
C ARG A 168 22.16 -7.87 14.20
N GLN A 169 22.34 -6.85 15.06
CA GLN A 169 22.80 -7.04 16.43
C GLN A 169 21.72 -7.66 17.31
N MET A 170 20.45 -7.44 16.96
CA MET A 170 19.30 -7.89 17.74
C MET A 170 18.71 -9.21 17.25
N ILE A 171 19.26 -9.81 16.18
CA ILE A 171 18.84 -11.13 15.68
C ILE A 171 18.78 -12.19 16.80
N PRO A 172 19.80 -12.37 17.68
CA PRO A 172 19.75 -13.41 18.69
C PRO A 172 18.60 -13.27 19.69
N LYS A 173 18.14 -12.04 19.93
CA LYS A 173 17.02 -11.74 20.83
C LYS A 173 15.69 -11.89 20.09
N GLU A 174 15.46 -11.05 19.08
CA GLU A 174 14.16 -10.90 18.41
C GLU A 174 13.75 -12.15 17.63
N CYS A 175 14.68 -12.77 16.88
CA CYS A 175 14.36 -14.03 16.20
C CYS A 175 14.18 -15.20 17.19
N GLY A 176 14.76 -15.10 18.39
CA GLY A 176 14.61 -16.08 19.46
C GLY A 176 13.24 -16.03 20.14
N GLU A 177 12.65 -14.83 20.23
CA GLU A 177 11.30 -14.59 20.77
C GLU A 177 10.21 -14.99 19.75
N GLY A 178 10.50 -14.85 18.45
CA GLY A 178 9.67 -15.39 17.37
C GLY A 178 8.35 -14.65 17.17
N ASP A 179 8.31 -13.40 17.61
CA ASP A 179 7.20 -12.45 17.60
C ASP A 179 7.22 -11.49 16.41
N LEU A 180 8.38 -11.29 15.78
CA LEU A 180 8.51 -10.54 14.52
C LEU A 180 7.49 -10.99 13.47
N LEU A 181 7.07 -10.04 12.63
CA LEU A 181 6.20 -10.32 11.49
C LEU A 181 6.81 -11.37 10.55
N PHE A 182 8.13 -11.35 10.38
CA PHE A 182 8.91 -12.37 9.69
C PHE A 182 10.00 -12.91 10.65
N PRO A 183 9.73 -14.02 11.38
CA PRO A 183 10.57 -14.51 12.49
C PRO A 183 12.02 -14.82 12.13
N ASP A 184 12.25 -15.32 10.92
CA ASP A 184 13.56 -15.77 10.46
C ASP A 184 14.40 -14.63 9.86
N LEU A 185 13.87 -13.40 9.84
CA LEU A 185 14.52 -12.24 9.25
C LEU A 185 15.01 -11.26 10.33
N PRO A 186 16.06 -10.47 10.05
CA PRO A 186 16.51 -9.47 11.00
C PRO A 186 15.38 -8.48 11.36
N PRO A 187 15.29 -8.04 12.62
CA PRO A 187 14.38 -6.98 13.00
C PRO A 187 14.74 -5.69 12.24
N ALA A 188 13.75 -4.87 11.92
CA ALA A 188 13.84 -3.71 11.04
C ALA A 188 14.37 -3.96 9.62
N ALA A 189 14.44 -5.20 9.15
CA ALA A 189 14.73 -5.45 7.74
C ALA A 189 13.59 -4.92 6.86
N LEU A 190 13.92 -4.35 5.70
CA LEU A 190 12.93 -4.10 4.67
C LEU A 190 12.56 -5.43 4.02
N VAL A 191 11.29 -5.78 4.02
CA VAL A 191 10.79 -7.03 3.45
C VAL A 191 9.87 -6.73 2.26
N ALA A 192 10.11 -7.41 1.14
CA ALA A 192 9.23 -7.40 -0.02
C ALA A 192 8.46 -8.72 -0.11
N PHE A 193 7.16 -8.62 -0.38
CA PHE A 193 6.26 -9.76 -0.44
C PHE A 193 5.08 -9.47 -1.38
N LYS A 194 4.35 -10.52 -1.75
CA LYS A 194 3.08 -10.44 -2.49
C LYS A 194 1.96 -10.83 -1.54
N ILE A 195 0.76 -10.32 -1.77
CA ILE A 195 -0.44 -10.75 -1.06
C ILE A 195 -1.41 -11.35 -2.09
N ALA A 196 -1.78 -12.61 -1.90
CA ALA A 196 -2.70 -13.33 -2.79
C ALA A 196 -4.16 -13.21 -2.33
N ASP A 197 -4.37 -13.26 -1.01
CA ASP A 197 -5.65 -13.10 -0.33
C ASP A 197 -5.42 -12.39 1.01
N TYR A 198 -6.47 -11.98 1.74
CA TYR A 198 -6.41 -11.21 2.98
C TYR A 198 -5.27 -11.65 3.92
N GLY A 199 -4.18 -10.88 3.91
CA GLY A 199 -2.98 -11.11 4.71
C GLY A 199 -2.17 -12.37 4.38
N GLU A 200 -2.62 -13.20 3.44
CA GLU A 200 -1.91 -14.37 2.97
C GLU A 200 -0.83 -13.95 1.97
N TYR A 201 0.43 -14.15 2.36
CA TYR A 201 1.55 -13.60 1.65
C TYR A 201 2.51 -14.66 1.11
N SER A 202 3.20 -14.30 0.02
CA SER A 202 4.38 -15.00 -0.47
C SER A 202 5.60 -14.09 -0.38
N TYR A 203 6.65 -14.56 0.29
CA TYR A 203 7.92 -13.85 0.43
C TYR A 203 8.65 -13.68 -0.91
N ILE A 204 9.26 -12.52 -1.15
CA ILE A 204 10.12 -12.25 -2.32
C ILE A 204 11.58 -12.10 -1.90
N GLY A 205 11.85 -11.23 -0.92
CA GLY A 205 13.22 -10.83 -0.57
C GLY A 205 13.26 -9.86 0.62
N HIS A 206 14.45 -9.67 1.20
CA HIS A 206 14.68 -8.63 2.19
C HIS A 206 16.08 -7.99 2.06
N GLY A 207 16.24 -6.77 2.58
CA GLY A 207 17.54 -6.08 2.65
C GLY A 207 18.28 -5.98 1.31
N SER A 208 19.56 -6.34 1.28
CA SER A 208 20.43 -6.33 0.10
C SER A 208 19.98 -7.26 -1.00
N GLN A 209 19.14 -8.26 -0.71
CA GLN A 209 18.52 -9.08 -1.75
C GLN A 209 17.58 -8.25 -2.62
N LEU A 210 17.14 -7.08 -2.16
CA LEU A 210 16.27 -6.17 -2.89
C LEU A 210 17.04 -5.03 -3.55
N ASN A 211 18.15 -4.56 -2.98
CA ASN A 211 18.85 -3.38 -3.53
C ASN A 211 19.66 -3.76 -4.78
N GLY A 212 19.33 -3.15 -5.92
CA GLY A 212 19.88 -3.52 -7.23
C GLY A 212 19.32 -4.82 -7.81
N ALA A 213 18.31 -5.42 -7.16
CA ALA A 213 17.68 -6.64 -7.63
C ALA A 213 16.77 -6.37 -8.83
N THR A 214 16.69 -7.35 -9.73
CA THR A 214 15.72 -7.38 -10.82
C THR A 214 14.60 -8.36 -10.47
N LEU A 215 13.38 -7.85 -10.35
CA LEU A 215 12.18 -8.62 -10.07
C LEU A 215 11.33 -8.74 -11.34
N THR A 216 10.62 -9.85 -11.50
CA THR A 216 9.60 -9.99 -12.54
C THR A 216 8.23 -9.65 -11.95
N LEU A 217 7.54 -8.70 -12.57
CA LEU A 217 6.20 -8.27 -12.20
C LEU A 217 5.20 -8.78 -13.25
N GLN A 218 4.35 -9.72 -12.85
CA GLN A 218 3.28 -10.26 -13.70
C GLN A 218 2.20 -9.20 -13.96
N PRO A 219 1.38 -9.33 -15.03
CA PRO A 219 0.20 -8.49 -15.23
C PRO A 219 -0.67 -8.43 -13.96
N ASP A 220 -1.15 -7.24 -13.62
CA ASP A 220 -1.97 -6.91 -12.44
C ASP A 220 -1.34 -7.20 -11.07
N GLU A 221 -0.09 -7.66 -11.05
CA GLU A 221 0.59 -8.03 -9.81
C GLU A 221 1.10 -6.80 -9.05
N LYS A 222 1.02 -6.87 -7.72
CA LYS A 222 1.60 -5.88 -6.80
C LYS A 222 2.70 -6.50 -5.96
N ILE A 223 3.73 -5.71 -5.68
CA ILE A 223 4.78 -6.05 -4.71
C ILE A 223 4.70 -5.06 -3.56
N TYR A 224 4.47 -5.57 -2.36
CA TYR A 224 4.32 -4.81 -1.13
C TYR A 224 5.63 -4.78 -0.34
N PHE A 225 5.80 -3.73 0.45
CA PHE A 225 6.98 -3.51 1.27
C PHE A 225 6.60 -3.17 2.71
N ILE A 226 7.36 -3.66 3.69
CA ILE A 226 7.17 -3.33 5.10
C ILE A 226 8.49 -3.43 5.88
N CYS A 227 8.58 -2.69 6.99
CA CYS A 227 9.59 -2.91 8.02
C CYS A 227 9.27 -4.22 8.78
N ASN A 228 10.24 -5.08 9.03
CA ASN A 228 10.06 -6.29 9.84
C ASN A 228 10.07 -5.95 11.33
N ASP A 229 8.93 -6.03 12.00
CA ASP A 229 8.80 -5.72 13.42
C ASP A 229 7.66 -6.54 14.03
N GLU A 230 7.50 -6.54 15.35
CA GLU A 230 6.41 -7.23 16.04
C GLU A 230 5.05 -6.60 15.65
N PRO A 231 4.07 -7.40 15.20
CA PRO A 231 2.71 -6.92 14.96
C PRO A 231 2.14 -6.20 16.18
N GLY A 232 1.81 -4.91 16.04
CA GLY A 232 1.27 -4.07 17.10
C GLY A 232 2.28 -3.18 17.82
N PHE A 233 3.59 -3.28 17.52
CA PHE A 233 4.64 -2.46 18.12
C PHE A 233 5.22 -1.37 17.20
N TYR A 234 4.75 -1.27 15.97
CA TYR A 234 5.20 -0.28 14.97
C TYR A 234 5.07 1.20 15.38
N PHE A 235 4.36 1.54 16.47
CA PHE A 235 4.04 2.93 16.83
C PHE A 235 5.24 3.76 17.29
N ASP A 236 6.29 3.13 17.82
CA ASP A 236 7.52 3.80 18.27
C ASP A 236 8.67 3.73 17.27
N ASN A 237 8.42 3.11 16.10
CA ASN A 237 9.31 3.12 14.95
C ASN A 237 9.37 4.52 14.33
N LYS A 238 10.54 4.88 13.81
CA LYS A 238 10.78 6.25 13.30
C LYS A 238 11.47 6.23 11.95
N SER A 239 11.22 7.29 11.18
CA SER A 239 11.78 7.52 9.85
C SER A 239 11.25 6.53 8.79
N HIS A 240 11.92 6.46 7.64
CA HIS A 240 11.52 5.68 6.48
C HIS A 240 12.74 5.27 5.64
N LEU A 241 12.54 4.25 4.81
CA LEU A 241 13.37 3.99 3.64
C LEU A 241 12.66 4.52 2.39
N THR A 242 13.43 4.93 1.40
CA THR A 242 12.92 5.32 0.08
C THR A 242 13.19 4.19 -0.90
N VAL A 243 12.14 3.70 -1.55
CA VAL A 243 12.22 2.68 -2.59
C VAL A 243 12.02 3.36 -3.94
N ASN A 244 13.07 3.32 -4.75
CA ASN A 244 13.07 3.72 -6.13
C ASN A 244 12.94 2.48 -7.02
N TRP A 245 12.08 2.53 -8.02
CA TRP A 245 11.91 1.44 -8.97
C TRP A 245 11.87 1.92 -10.41
N ARG A 246 12.30 1.06 -11.34
CA ARG A 246 12.22 1.32 -12.79
C ARG A 246 12.00 0.03 -13.58
N ILE A 247 11.21 0.12 -14.65
CA ILE A 247 11.04 -0.95 -15.63
C ILE A 247 12.27 -1.00 -16.53
N LEU A 248 12.84 -2.19 -16.69
CA LEU A 248 13.98 -2.46 -17.57
C LEU A 248 13.56 -2.98 -18.95
N GLY A 249 12.33 -3.48 -19.08
CA GLY A 249 11.84 -4.13 -20.30
C GLY A 249 10.86 -5.27 -19.99
N PHE A 250 10.39 -5.97 -21.02
CA PHE A 250 9.62 -7.19 -20.85
C PHE A 250 10.48 -8.30 -20.24
N ALA A 251 9.86 -9.18 -19.44
CA ALA A 251 10.50 -10.43 -19.05
C ALA A 251 10.32 -11.46 -20.17
N GLN A 252 11.43 -12.04 -20.63
CA GLN A 252 11.43 -13.18 -21.56
C GLN A 252 11.01 -14.46 -20.86
#